data_AF-A0A942I6K6-F1
#
_entry.id   AF-A0A942I6K6-F1
#
_cell.length_a   1.000
_cell.length_b   1.000
_cell.length_c   1.000
_cell.angle_alpha   90.00
_cell.angle_beta   90.00
_cell.angle_gamma   90.00
#
_symmetry.space_group_name_H-M   'P 1'
#
loop_
_entity.id
_entity.type
_entity.pdbx_description
1 polymer ?
#
loop_
_entity_poly.entity_id
_entity_poly.type
_entity_poly.pdbx_seq_one_letter_code
_entity_poly.pdbx_strand_id
1 'polypeptide(L)'
;MATAPKQPAANAARVDALIDENGARLDVPDNSPLKVAREHEATVGSTGPTNWWLYGLIGLAIVIALLFLMQILTGAPGTDVHSGTPVSAPVVEPAIPTQ
;
A
#
# COMPACT_ATOMS: atom_id res chain seq x y z
N MET A 1 -31.88 -31.40 -15.81
CA MET A 1 -31.57 -32.07 -14.53
C MET A 1 -30.05 -32.06 -14.37
N ALA A 2 -29.47 -31.02 -13.77
CA ALA A 2 -28.02 -30.93 -13.59
C ALA A 2 -27.63 -31.62 -12.28
N THR A 3 -26.85 -32.70 -12.37
CA THR A 3 -26.31 -33.43 -11.23
C THR A 3 -25.25 -32.58 -10.56
N ALA A 4 -25.43 -32.23 -9.28
CA ALA A 4 -24.42 -31.51 -8.51
C ALA A 4 -23.14 -32.36 -8.35
N PRO A 5 -21.93 -31.79 -8.44
CA PRO A 5 -20.70 -32.54 -8.26
C PRO A 5 -20.57 -33.01 -6.81
N LYS A 6 -20.24 -34.29 -6.63
CA LYS A 6 -19.99 -34.91 -5.32
C LYS A 6 -18.75 -34.26 -4.70
N GLN A 7 -18.97 -33.37 -3.74
CA GLN A 7 -17.89 -32.75 -2.94
C GLN A 7 -17.02 -33.87 -2.34
N PRO A 8 -15.72 -33.94 -2.62
CA PRO A 8 -14.85 -34.89 -1.94
C PRO A 8 -14.89 -34.60 -0.45
N ALA A 9 -15.16 -35.63 0.36
CA ALA A 9 -15.11 -35.50 1.81
C ALA A 9 -13.70 -35.04 2.18
N ALA A 10 -13.60 -33.83 2.75
CA ALA A 10 -12.31 -33.32 3.21
C ALA A 10 -11.73 -34.34 4.18
N ASN A 11 -10.50 -34.79 3.94
CA ASN A 11 -9.73 -35.55 4.91
C ASN A 11 -9.41 -34.59 6.08
N ALA A 12 -10.39 -34.41 6.96
CA ALA A 12 -10.23 -33.64 8.17
C ALA A 12 -9.14 -34.30 9.01
N ALA A 13 -8.15 -33.53 9.43
CA ALA A 13 -7.15 -33.99 10.36
C ALA A 13 -7.86 -34.49 11.64
N ARG A 14 -7.63 -35.76 12.01
CA ARG A 14 -8.11 -36.30 13.28
C ARG A 14 -7.14 -35.83 14.37
N VAL A 15 -7.62 -34.98 15.25
CA VAL A 15 -6.85 -34.42 16.37
C VAL A 15 -7.54 -34.81 17.68
N ASP A 16 -6.77 -35.13 18.71
CA ASP A 16 -7.29 -35.59 20.01
C ASP A 16 -7.93 -34.46 20.83
N ALA A 17 -7.48 -33.21 20.62
CA ALA A 17 -8.02 -32.03 21.27
C ALA A 17 -7.87 -30.79 20.38
N LEU A 18 -8.86 -29.90 20.44
CA LEU A 18 -8.79 -28.56 19.86
C LEU A 18 -8.46 -27.55 20.96
N ILE A 19 -7.46 -26.70 20.70
CA ILE A 19 -6.95 -25.70 21.64
C ILE A 19 -7.07 -24.32 20.97
N ASP A 20 -7.62 -23.33 21.66
CA ASP A 20 -7.69 -21.94 21.17
C ASP A 20 -6.38 -21.16 21.37
N GLU A 21 -6.32 -19.91 20.90
CA GLU A 21 -5.18 -19.00 21.05
C GLU A 21 -4.80 -18.65 22.50
N ASN A 22 -5.70 -18.87 23.45
CA ASN A 22 -5.53 -18.64 24.88
C ASN A 22 -5.18 -19.94 25.64
N GLY A 23 -5.03 -21.07 24.92
CA GLY A 23 -4.75 -22.37 25.51
C GLY A 23 -5.99 -23.08 26.08
N ALA A 24 -7.20 -22.58 25.81
CA ALA A 24 -8.43 -23.19 26.28
C ALA A 24 -8.81 -24.39 25.41
N ARG A 25 -9.30 -25.48 26.03
CA ARG A 25 -9.87 -26.61 25.29
C ARG A 25 -11.21 -26.20 24.69
N LEU A 26 -11.37 -26.46 23.40
CA LEU A 26 -12.61 -26.28 22.69
C LEU A 26 -13.36 -27.62 22.62
N ASP A 27 -14.52 -27.69 23.26
CA ASP A 27 -15.42 -28.84 23.13
C ASP A 27 -16.25 -28.66 21.86
N VAL A 28 -16.02 -29.54 20.89
CA VAL A 28 -16.63 -29.46 19.57
C VAL A 28 -17.36 -30.76 19.30
N PRO A 29 -18.66 -30.71 18.91
CA PRO A 29 -19.43 -31.91 18.63
C PRO A 29 -18.75 -32.84 17.62
N ASP A 30 -18.83 -34.14 17.89
CA ASP A 30 -18.29 -35.18 17.03
C ASP A 30 -18.84 -35.05 15.60
N ASN A 31 -17.93 -35.14 14.62
CA ASN A 31 -18.22 -35.00 13.18
C ASN A 31 -18.72 -33.62 12.75
N SER A 32 -18.54 -32.57 13.56
CA SER A 32 -18.78 -31.22 13.08
C SER A 32 -17.84 -30.87 11.92
N PRO A 33 -18.34 -30.27 10.83
CA PRO A 33 -17.48 -29.77 9.78
C PRO A 33 -16.65 -28.61 10.33
N LEU A 34 -15.33 -28.69 10.15
CA LEU A 34 -14.42 -27.57 10.42
C LEU A 34 -14.84 -26.39 9.53
N LYS A 35 -15.51 -25.40 10.14
CA LYS A 35 -15.83 -24.14 9.49
C LYS A 35 -14.65 -23.20 9.71
N VAL A 36 -14.16 -22.58 8.64
CA VAL A 36 -13.15 -21.53 8.74
C VAL A 36 -13.72 -20.43 9.63
N ALA A 37 -13.08 -20.14 10.76
CA ALA A 37 -13.61 -19.29 11.82
C ALA A 37 -13.76 -17.81 11.44
N ARG A 38 -13.37 -17.42 10.23
CA ARG A 38 -13.57 -16.09 9.66
C ARG A 38 -13.43 -16.15 8.16
N GLU A 39 -14.52 -15.89 7.45
CA GLU A 39 -14.40 -15.30 6.13
C GLU A 39 -13.69 -13.96 6.33
N HIS A 40 -12.59 -13.75 5.60
CA HIS A 40 -11.68 -12.62 5.80
C HIS A 40 -12.42 -11.33 6.13
N GLU A 41 -12.14 -10.77 7.32
CA GLU A 41 -12.70 -9.49 7.75
C GLU A 41 -12.63 -8.48 6.60
N ALA A 42 -13.75 -7.87 6.24
CA ALA A 42 -13.80 -6.76 5.27
C ALA A 42 -12.81 -5.63 5.63
N THR A 43 -12.39 -5.56 6.89
CA THR A 43 -11.34 -4.70 7.44
C THR A 43 -9.97 -4.90 6.78
N VAL A 44 -9.59 -6.13 6.40
CA VAL A 44 -8.28 -6.39 5.75
C VAL A 44 -8.23 -5.76 4.36
N GLY A 45 -9.36 -5.69 3.66
CA GLY A 45 -9.47 -5.00 2.37
C GLY A 45 -9.43 -3.48 2.50
N SER A 46 -9.98 -2.90 3.58
CA SER A 46 -10.08 -1.44 3.72
C SER A 46 -8.79 -0.77 4.17
N THR A 47 -7.97 -1.44 4.99
CA THR A 47 -6.63 -0.99 5.40
C THR A 47 -5.52 -1.58 4.54
N GLY A 48 -5.88 -2.32 3.50
CA GLY A 48 -4.93 -2.94 2.58
C GLY A 48 -4.09 -1.90 1.84
N PRO A 49 -2.83 -2.23 1.49
CA PRO A 49 -1.92 -1.26 0.90
C PRO A 49 -2.45 -0.58 -0.36
N THR A 50 -3.22 -1.32 -1.13
CA THR A 50 -3.83 -0.89 -2.40
C THR A 50 -4.76 0.31 -2.25
N ASN A 51 -5.48 0.45 -1.12
CA ASN A 51 -6.49 1.50 -0.97
C ASN A 51 -5.84 2.86 -0.61
N TRP A 52 -4.95 2.89 0.39
CA TRP A 52 -4.29 4.15 0.78
C TRP A 52 -3.27 4.63 -0.25
N TRP A 53 -2.66 3.72 -1.03
CA TRP A 53 -1.68 4.09 -2.05
C TRP A 53 -2.30 4.88 -3.21
N LEU A 54 -3.52 4.55 -3.62
CA LEU A 54 -4.24 5.33 -4.64
C LEU A 54 -4.48 6.77 -4.17
N TYR A 55 -5.00 6.94 -2.95
CA TYR A 55 -5.20 8.27 -2.38
C TYR A 55 -3.88 9.02 -2.19
N GLY A 56 -2.82 8.32 -1.77
CA GLY A 56 -1.47 8.88 -1.65
C GLY A 56 -0.90 9.37 -2.98
N LEU A 57 -1.04 8.59 -4.06
CA LEU A 57 -0.62 8.99 -5.40
C LEU A 57 -1.39 10.21 -5.91
N ILE A 58 -2.72 10.23 -5.71
CA ILE A 58 -3.55 11.37 -6.10
C ILE A 58 -3.11 12.62 -5.34
N GLY A 59 -2.90 12.52 -4.03
CA GLY A 59 -2.38 13.62 -3.20
C GLY A 59 -1.01 14.11 -3.68
N LEU A 60 -0.09 13.20 -3.97
CA LEU A 60 1.24 13.53 -4.49
C LEU A 60 1.16 14.26 -5.84
N ALA A 61 0.32 13.80 -6.76
CA ALA A 61 0.11 14.43 -8.05
C ALA A 61 -0.40 15.87 -7.92
N ILE A 62 -1.30 16.13 -6.96
CA ILE A 62 -1.80 17.48 -6.66
C ILE A 62 -0.66 18.39 -6.17
N VAL A 63 0.15 17.93 -5.21
CA VAL A 63 1.29 18.71 -4.69
C VAL A 63 2.26 19.06 -5.81
N ILE A 64 2.62 18.08 -6.64
CA ILE A 64 3.49 18.29 -7.81
C ILE A 64 2.88 19.33 -8.74
N ALA A 65 1.59 19.20 -9.09
CA ALA A 65 0.91 20.14 -9.99
C ALA A 65 0.89 21.58 -9.44
N LEU A 66 0.64 21.76 -8.14
CA LEU A 66 0.68 23.07 -7.48
C LEU A 66 2.09 23.67 -7.52
N LEU A 67 3.12 22.88 -7.20
CA LEU A 67 4.51 23.32 -7.28
C LEU A 67 4.91 23.69 -8.71
N PHE A 68 4.50 22.90 -9.71
CA PHE A 68 4.75 23.20 -11.12
C PHE A 68 4.03 24.48 -11.56
N LEU A 69 2.78 24.67 -11.17
CA LEU A 69 2.04 25.89 -11.47
C LEU A 69 2.74 27.11 -10.86
N MET A 70 3.18 27.01 -9.61
CA MET A 70 3.98 28.05 -8.96
C MET A 70 5.28 28.31 -9.75
N GLN A 71 6.02 27.28 -10.13
CA GLN A 71 7.26 27.41 -10.92
C GLN A 71 7.04 28.04 -12.30
N ILE A 72 5.91 27.77 -12.97
CA ILE A 72 5.59 28.42 -14.25
C ILE A 72 5.32 29.92 -14.06
N LEU A 73 4.63 30.30 -12.98
CA LEU A 73 4.24 31.68 -12.72
C LEU A 73 5.37 32.54 -12.12
N THR A 74 6.25 31.94 -11.31
CA THR A 74 7.36 32.65 -10.63
C THR A 74 8.75 32.37 -11.22
N GLY A 75 8.84 31.47 -12.20
CA GLY A 75 10.12 30.94 -12.66
C GLY A 75 10.79 30.05 -11.61
N ALA A 76 12.00 29.59 -11.89
CA ALA A 76 12.89 28.94 -10.92
C ALA A 76 14.00 29.93 -10.50
N PRO A 77 13.72 30.89 -9.60
CA PRO A 77 14.70 31.89 -9.19
C PRO A 77 15.84 31.20 -8.44
N GLY A 78 16.99 31.06 -9.10
CA GLY A 78 18.21 30.48 -8.52
C GLY A 78 18.88 29.37 -9.34
N THR A 79 18.25 28.90 -10.42
CA THR A 79 18.86 27.92 -11.33
C THR A 79 18.86 28.43 -12.77
N ASP A 80 19.95 29.08 -13.18
CA ASP A 80 20.18 29.35 -14.61
C ASP A 80 20.81 28.12 -15.27
N VAL A 81 20.42 27.88 -16.53
CA VAL A 81 21.08 26.90 -17.39
C VAL A 81 22.45 27.46 -17.75
N HIS A 82 23.52 26.73 -17.47
CA HIS A 82 24.85 27.15 -17.91
C HIS A 82 24.89 27.20 -19.43
N SER A 83 25.20 28.38 -19.99
CA SER A 83 25.29 28.58 -21.44
C SER A 83 26.19 27.51 -22.08
N GLY A 84 25.63 26.74 -23.04
CA GLY A 84 26.33 25.64 -23.72
C GLY A 84 26.26 24.27 -23.04
N THR A 85 25.52 24.09 -21.94
CA THR A 85 25.33 22.79 -21.28
C THR A 85 23.87 22.55 -20.90
N PRO A 86 23.40 21.29 -20.84
CA PRO A 86 22.05 20.96 -20.38
C PRO A 86 21.90 20.96 -18.84
N VAL A 87 22.88 21.50 -18.10
CA VAL A 87 22.92 21.43 -16.64
C VAL A 87 22.53 22.79 -16.03
N SER A 88 21.58 22.75 -15.10
CA SER A 88 21.19 23.89 -14.26
C SER A 88 21.84 23.74 -12.89
N ALA A 89 22.58 24.75 -12.44
CA ALA A 89 23.27 24.77 -11.15
C ALA A 89 22.94 26.08 -10.40
N PRO A 90 23.04 26.10 -9.05
CA PRO A 90 22.88 27.33 -8.28
C PRO A 90 23.85 28.40 -8.76
N VAL A 91 23.34 29.60 -9.09
CA VAL A 91 24.18 30.75 -9.45
C VAL A 91 24.95 31.20 -8.21
N VAL A 92 26.26 31.00 -8.22
CA VAL A 92 27.17 31.54 -7.20
C VAL A 92 27.56 32.95 -7.62
N GLU A 93 27.21 33.96 -6.80
CA GLU A 93 27.68 35.33 -7.02
C GLU A 93 29.23 35.36 -7.00
N PRO A 94 29.89 35.87 -8.05
CA PRO A 94 31.35 35.99 -8.03
C PRO A 94 31.76 36.95 -6.92
N ALA A 95 32.57 36.47 -5.98
CA ALA A 95 33.17 37.31 -4.95
C ALA A 95 33.99 38.42 -5.62
N ILE A 96 33.59 39.68 -5.40
CA ILE A 96 34.32 40.85 -5.87
C ILE A 96 35.70 40.83 -5.19
N PRO A 97 36.82 40.79 -5.93
CA PRO A 97 38.13 40.93 -5.30
C PRO A 97 38.25 42.34 -4.71
N THR A 98 38.39 42.42 -3.39
CA THR A 98 38.81 43.65 -2.71
C THR A 98 40.21 44.01 -3.21
N GLN A 99 40.31 45.12 -3.94
CA GLN A 99 41.58 45.69 -4.36
C GLN A 99 42.25 46.45 -3.21
#